data_AF-G0QKL6-F1
#
_entry.id   AF-G0QKL6-F1
#
_cell.length_a   1.000
_cell.length_b   1.000
_cell.length_c   1.000
_cell.angle_alpha   90.00
_cell.angle_beta   90.00
_cell.angle_gamma   90.00
#
_symmetry.space_group_name_H-M   'P 1'
#
loop_
_entity.id
_entity.type
_entity.pdbx_description
1 polymer ?
#
loop_
_entity_poly.entity_id
_entity_poly.type
_entity_poly.pdbx_seq_one_letter_code
_entity_poly.pdbx_strand_id
1 'polypeptide(L)'
;MSNSINIIQQPFKGDTVFLMGNEGQGLLDCHKNICDQFVYIPQYTNKTASLNVACAASIVFHHWAMWAQYEECQLFGEKFQQVNSDNNKDVMVLEGKNVLQQDEEEEEKKDNDEVDKQLFQ
;
A
#
# COMPACT_ATOMS: atom_id res chain seq x y z
N MET A 1 8.78 -11.36 21.23
CA MET A 1 9.25 -11.07 19.84
C MET A 1 10.48 -11.90 19.43
N SER A 2 10.81 -12.98 20.14
CA SER A 2 12.00 -13.82 19.87
C SER A 2 11.91 -14.67 18.60
N ASN A 3 10.80 -14.63 17.86
CA ASN A 3 10.58 -15.46 16.68
C ASN A 3 10.16 -14.64 15.43
N SER A 4 10.49 -13.34 15.39
CA SER A 4 10.22 -12.50 14.20
C SER A 4 11.35 -12.63 13.18
N ILE A 5 11.01 -12.76 11.91
CA ILE A 5 11.97 -12.99 10.82
C ILE A 5 12.13 -11.72 9.98
N ASN A 6 13.35 -11.47 9.52
CA ASN A 6 13.66 -10.33 8.66
C ASN A 6 12.93 -10.48 7.31
N ILE A 7 12.17 -9.46 6.91
CA ILE A 7 11.39 -9.45 5.66
C ILE A 7 12.24 -9.65 4.40
N ILE A 8 13.51 -9.26 4.42
CA ILE A 8 14.46 -9.40 3.30
C ILE A 8 14.67 -10.88 2.95
N GLN A 9 14.54 -11.79 3.92
CA GLN A 9 14.64 -13.23 3.68
C GLN A 9 13.40 -13.83 3.00
N GLN A 10 12.36 -13.00 2.77
CA GLN A 10 11.09 -13.41 2.17
C GLN A 10 10.50 -14.68 2.83
N PRO A 11 10.23 -14.67 4.15
CA PRO A 11 9.88 -15.87 4.90
C PRO A 11 8.41 -16.28 4.73
N PHE A 12 7.84 -16.13 3.53
CA PHE A 12 6.43 -16.39 3.25
C PHE A 12 6.19 -17.85 2.86
N LYS A 13 4.96 -18.32 3.07
CA LYS A 13 4.55 -19.70 2.79
C LYS A 13 3.10 -19.72 2.33
N GLY A 14 2.88 -20.15 1.08
CA GLY A 14 1.54 -20.29 0.50
C GLY A 14 0.68 -19.02 0.63
N ASP A 15 -0.63 -19.24 0.72
CA ASP A 15 -1.62 -18.17 0.91
C ASP A 15 -1.41 -17.49 2.26
N THR A 16 -1.23 -16.17 2.24
CA THR A 16 -0.82 -15.39 3.41
C THR A 16 -1.82 -14.27 3.69
N VAL A 17 -2.26 -14.15 4.93
CA VAL A 17 -3.04 -13.00 5.41
C VAL A 17 -2.15 -12.11 6.27
N PHE A 18 -2.10 -10.82 5.94
CA PHE A 18 -1.30 -9.86 6.69
C PHE A 18 -2.14 -9.14 7.74
N LEU A 19 -1.73 -9.26 9.01
CA LEU A 19 -2.33 -8.52 10.11
C LEU A 19 -1.41 -7.40 10.55
N MET A 20 -1.87 -6.16 10.39
CA MET A 20 -1.12 -4.96 10.78
C MET A 20 -1.63 -4.37 12.09
N GLY A 21 -0.69 -3.83 12.87
CA GLY A 21 -0.99 -3.14 14.11
C GLY A 21 -1.44 -1.69 13.90
N ASN A 22 -2.00 -1.11 14.95
CA ASN A 22 -2.29 0.33 14.99
C ASN A 22 -0.98 1.14 15.09
N GLU A 23 -0.93 2.37 14.56
CA GLU A 23 0.28 3.20 14.47
C GLU A 23 0.94 3.47 15.83
N GLY A 24 0.14 3.70 16.88
CA GLY A 24 0.68 4.00 18.22
C GLY A 24 0.98 2.78 19.08
N GLN A 25 0.09 1.79 19.06
CA GLN A 25 0.13 0.65 20.00
C GLN A 25 0.64 -0.65 19.36
N GLY A 26 0.72 -0.70 18.02
CA GLY A 26 1.02 -1.92 17.28
C GLY A 26 -0.11 -2.94 17.40
N LEU A 27 0.28 -4.22 17.41
CA LEU A 27 -0.64 -5.34 17.60
C LEU A 27 -0.97 -5.51 19.09
N LEU A 28 -2.26 -5.72 19.39
CA LEU A 28 -2.72 -6.18 20.69
C LEU A 28 -2.25 -7.61 20.95
N ASP A 29 -2.16 -8.01 22.22
CA ASP A 29 -1.71 -9.35 22.57
C ASP A 29 -2.67 -10.45 22.09
N CYS A 30 -3.99 -10.17 22.05
CA CYS A 30 -4.96 -11.06 21.43
C CYS A 30 -4.68 -11.30 19.94
N HIS A 31 -4.27 -10.25 19.21
CA HIS A 31 -3.90 -10.35 17.79
C HIS A 31 -2.60 -11.11 17.61
N LYS A 32 -1.62 -10.93 18.49
CA LYS A 32 -0.36 -11.70 18.43
C LYS A 32 -0.61 -13.20 18.66
N ASN A 33 -1.56 -13.56 19.53
CA ASN A 33 -1.84 -14.95 19.85
C ASN A 33 -2.49 -15.74 18.71
N ILE A 34 -3.16 -15.07 17.76
CA ILE A 34 -3.77 -15.72 16.60
C ILE A 34 -2.80 -15.84 15.41
N CYS A 35 -1.74 -15.03 15.38
CA CYS A 35 -0.76 -15.08 14.31
C CYS A 35 0.19 -16.27 14.48
N ASP A 36 0.43 -16.98 13.39
CA ASP A 36 1.35 -18.10 13.26
C ASP A 36 2.80 -17.65 13.04
N GLN A 37 3.00 -16.51 12.35
CA GLN A 37 4.33 -16.00 12.04
C GLN A 37 4.42 -14.48 12.21
N PHE A 38 5.63 -14.00 12.54
CA PHE A 38 5.92 -12.57 12.65
C PHE A 38 7.08 -12.20 11.74
N VAL A 39 6.98 -11.03 11.12
CA VAL A 39 8.04 -10.44 10.31
C VAL A 39 8.36 -9.04 10.80
N TYR A 40 9.57 -8.57 10.52
CA TYR A 40 9.97 -7.20 10.79
C TYR A 40 10.77 -6.61 9.65
N ILE A 41 10.68 -5.28 9.51
CA ILE A 41 11.51 -4.50 8.59
C ILE A 41 12.74 -4.04 9.37
N PRO A 42 13.96 -4.39 8.93
CA PRO A 42 15.19 -3.90 9.55
C PRO A 42 15.24 -2.38 9.55
N GLN A 43 15.51 -1.80 10.73
CA GLN A 43 15.75 -0.37 10.89
C GLN A 43 17.22 -0.16 11.28
N TYR A 44 17.90 0.75 10.58
CA TYR A 44 19.33 1.01 10.76
C TYR A 44 19.62 2.29 11.56
N THR A 45 18.58 2.94 12.08
CA THR A 45 18.70 4.16 12.88
C THR A 45 17.95 3.98 14.19
N ASN A 46 18.40 4.69 15.22
CA ASN A 46 17.73 4.76 16.53
C ASN A 46 16.82 6.00 16.67
N LYS A 47 16.57 6.74 15.57
CA LYS A 47 15.82 8.00 15.61
C LYS A 47 14.31 7.81 15.65
N THR A 48 13.83 6.69 15.15
CA THR A 48 12.42 6.30 15.18
C THR A 48 12.28 4.90 15.73
N ALA A 49 11.18 4.64 16.42
CA ALA A 49 10.84 3.30 16.91
C ALA A 49 10.15 2.46 15.81
N SER A 50 9.46 3.10 14.87
CA SER A 50 8.64 2.44 13.87
C SER A 50 8.51 3.26 12.58
N LEU A 51 8.07 2.59 11.53
CA LEU A 51 7.60 3.23 10.30
C LEU A 51 6.09 3.49 10.42
N ASN A 52 5.59 4.42 9.60
CA ASN A 52 4.17 4.52 9.34
C ASN A 52 3.61 3.15 8.91
N VAL A 53 2.40 2.81 9.36
CA VAL A 53 1.82 1.47 9.15
C VAL A 53 1.62 1.18 7.66
N ALA A 54 1.16 2.16 6.86
CA ALA A 54 1.02 1.98 5.41
C ALA A 54 2.38 1.82 4.71
N CYS A 55 3.41 2.56 5.14
CA CYS A 55 4.77 2.36 4.63
C CYS A 55 5.34 0.98 5.02
N ALA A 56 5.04 0.49 6.21
CA ALA A 56 5.43 -0.86 6.61
C ALA A 56 4.70 -1.92 5.75
N ALA A 57 3.40 -1.71 5.50
CA ALA A 57 2.58 -2.56 4.66
C ALA A 57 3.15 -2.68 3.26
N SER A 58 3.45 -1.56 2.61
CA SER A 58 3.91 -1.53 1.22
C SER A 58 5.22 -2.29 1.04
N ILE A 59 6.16 -2.15 1.98
CA ILE A 59 7.42 -2.90 1.98
C ILE A 59 7.15 -4.40 2.11
N VAL A 60 6.30 -4.80 3.06
CA VAL A 60 5.95 -6.21 3.28
C VAL A 60 5.27 -6.81 2.04
N PHE A 61 4.31 -6.11 1.46
CA PHE A 61 3.58 -6.56 0.28
C PHE A 61 4.48 -6.66 -0.94
N HIS A 62 5.39 -5.69 -1.13
CA HIS A 62 6.36 -5.74 -2.22
C HIS A 62 7.28 -6.97 -2.10
N HIS A 63 7.82 -7.23 -0.91
CA HIS A 63 8.62 -8.43 -0.68
C HIS A 63 7.84 -9.74 -0.88
N TRP A 64 6.56 -9.76 -0.50
CA TRP A 64 5.68 -10.89 -0.74
C TRP A 64 5.40 -11.10 -2.23
N ALA A 65 5.10 -10.04 -2.97
CA ALA A 65 4.86 -10.10 -4.42
C ALA A 65 6.10 -10.59 -5.18
N MET A 66 7.29 -10.12 -4.78
CA MET A 66 8.56 -10.63 -5.33
C MET A 66 8.76 -12.13 -5.04
N TRP A 67 8.45 -12.57 -3.82
CA TRP A 67 8.56 -13.99 -3.44
C TRP A 67 7.56 -14.86 -4.22
N ALA A 68 6.33 -14.36 -4.38
CA ALA A 68 5.27 -15.00 -5.15
C ALA A 68 5.46 -14.87 -6.67
N GLN A 69 6.50 -14.18 -7.12
CA GLN A 69 6.84 -13.96 -8.53
C GLN A 69 5.70 -13.32 -9.35
N TYR A 70 5.04 -12.31 -8.77
CA TYR A 70 4.00 -11.58 -9.49
C TYR A 70 4.60 -10.82 -10.67
N GLU A 71 3.90 -10.84 -11.80
CA GLU A 71 4.31 -10.08 -12.98
C GLU A 71 4.08 -8.59 -12.77
N GLU A 72 5.02 -7.77 -13.23
CA GLU A 72 4.91 -6.32 -13.17
C GLU A 72 3.89 -5.82 -14.19
N CYS A 73 3.04 -4.88 -13.77
CA CYS A 73 2.09 -4.24 -14.67
C CYS A 73 2.80 -3.34 -15.70
N GLN A 74 2.22 -3.20 -16.89
CA GLN A 74 2.79 -2.33 -17.92
C GLN A 74 2.82 -0.86 -17.46
N LEU A 75 3.94 -0.19 -17.76
CA LEU A 75 4.13 1.23 -17.50
C LEU A 75 3.76 2.05 -18.75
N PHE A 76 3.11 3.19 -18.54
CA PHE A 76 2.88 4.20 -19.56
C PHE A 76 3.39 5.55 -19.05
N GLY A 77 4.60 5.94 -19.48
CA GLY A 77 5.32 7.06 -18.87
C GLY A 77 5.73 6.74 -17.43
N GLU A 78 5.32 7.59 -16.49
CA GLU A 78 5.60 7.46 -15.04
C GLU A 78 4.43 6.83 -14.24
N LYS A 79 3.35 6.40 -14.92
CA LYS A 79 2.14 5.81 -14.30
C LYS A 79 1.96 4.35 -14.78
N PHE A 80 1.32 3.51 -13.96
CA PHE A 80 0.91 2.16 -14.37
C PHE A 80 -0.34 2.21 -15.26
N GLN A 81 -0.38 1.37 -16.29
CA GLN A 81 -1.54 1.26 -17.17
C GLN A 81 -2.72 0.63 -16.42
N GLN A 82 -3.85 1.33 -16.37
CA GLN A 82 -5.10 0.74 -15.89
C GLN A 82 -5.57 -0.32 -16.88
N VAL A 83 -5.67 -1.56 -16.43
CA VAL A 83 -6.37 -2.60 -17.17
C VAL A 83 -7.85 -2.45 -16.83
N ASN A 84 -8.65 -1.92 -17.76
CA ASN A 84 -10.10 -1.92 -17.63
C ASN A 84 -10.57 -3.37 -17.53
N SER A 85 -10.87 -3.80 -16.30
CA SER A 85 -11.32 -5.15 -16.00
C SER A 85 -12.81 -5.27 -16.30
N ASP A 86 -13.19 -5.18 -17.57
CA ASP A 86 -14.59 -5.31 -17.95
C ASP A 86 -15.09 -6.76 -17.91
N ASN A 87 -14.26 -7.78 -17.69
CA ASN A 87 -14.73 -9.15 -17.49
C ASN A 87 -13.70 -10.04 -16.77
N ASN A 88 -13.71 -10.13 -15.43
CA ASN A 88 -13.71 -11.40 -14.66
C ASN A 88 -13.62 -11.16 -13.14
N LYS A 89 -14.30 -12.01 -12.35
CA LYS A 89 -14.69 -11.80 -10.94
C LYS A 89 -13.64 -12.02 -9.85
N ASP A 90 -12.34 -12.01 -10.14
CA ASP A 90 -11.31 -12.38 -9.15
C ASP A 90 -10.26 -11.28 -8.95
N VAL A 91 -10.68 -10.09 -8.53
CA VAL A 91 -9.78 -9.02 -8.07
C VAL A 91 -10.13 -8.68 -6.62
N MET A 92 -9.18 -8.88 -5.72
CA MET A 92 -9.28 -8.41 -4.33
C MET A 92 -9.36 -6.88 -4.33
N VAL A 93 -10.59 -6.37 -4.24
CA VAL A 93 -10.86 -4.96 -3.98
C VAL A 93 -10.44 -4.68 -2.53
N LEU A 94 -9.24 -4.13 -2.35
CA LEU A 94 -8.99 -3.30 -1.18
C LEU A 94 -9.71 -1.98 -1.46
N GLU A 95 -10.88 -1.78 -0.87
CA GLU A 95 -11.62 -0.50 -0.90
C GLU A 95 -10.83 0.58 -0.13
N GLY A 96 -9.73 1.03 -0.72
CA GLY A 96 -9.16 2.34 -0.45
C GLY A 96 -9.83 3.30 -1.41
N LYS A 97 -10.68 4.19 -0.90
CA LYS A 97 -11.27 5.28 -1.68
C LYS A 97 -10.16 5.94 -2.53
N ASN A 98 -10.37 6.02 -3.84
CA ASN A 98 -9.49 6.68 -4.79
C ASN A 98 -9.46 8.19 -4.48
N VAL A 99 -8.55 8.62 -3.59
CA VAL A 99 -8.40 10.04 -3.22
C VAL A 99 -7.82 10.83 -4.40
N LEU A 100 -7.01 10.19 -5.25
CA LEU A 100 -6.27 10.83 -6.34
C LEU A 100 -7.15 11.30 -7.51
N GLN A 101 -8.36 10.76 -7.69
CA GLN A 101 -9.27 11.26 -8.73
C GLN A 101 -9.96 12.57 -8.34
N GLN A 102 -10.07 12.87 -7.04
CA GLN A 102 -10.71 14.11 -6.59
C GLN A 102 -9.79 15.32 -6.77
N ASP A 103 -8.48 15.13 -6.63
CA ASP A 103 -7.51 16.22 -6.77
C ASP A 103 -7.36 16.67 -8.23
N GLU A 104 -7.34 15.74 -9.21
CA GLU A 104 -7.27 16.09 -10.65
C GLU A 104 -8.54 16.82 -11.13
N GLU A 105 -9.74 16.42 -10.66
CA GLU A 105 -11.00 17.10 -11.00
C GLU A 105 -11.15 18.50 -10.34
N GLU A 106 -10.53 18.72 -9.17
CA GLU A 106 -10.53 20.03 -8.50
C GLU A 106 -9.53 21.01 -9.14
N GLU A 107 -8.40 20.53 -9.66
CA GLU A 107 -7.45 21.37 -10.41
C GLU A 107 -8.01 21.80 -11.77
N GLU A 108 -8.63 20.91 -12.55
CA GLU A 108 -9.26 21.27 -13.83
C GLU A 108 -10.45 22.23 -13.68
N LYS A 109 -11.18 22.17 -12.55
CA LYS A 109 -12.26 23.14 -12.26
C LYS A 109 -11.74 24.52 -11.91
N LYS A 110 -10.63 24.61 -11.18
CA LYS A 110 -10.02 25.91 -10.82
C LYS A 110 -9.45 26.62 -12.05
N ASP A 111 -8.83 25.89 -12.96
CA ASP A 111 -8.29 26.46 -14.19
C ASP A 111 -9.41 26.98 -15.12
N ASN A 112 -10.52 26.25 -15.26
CA ASN A 112 -11.66 26.72 -16.06
C ASN A 112 -12.36 27.93 -15.44
N ASP A 113 -12.52 27.98 -14.11
CA ASP A 113 -13.13 29.11 -13.41
C ASP A 113 -12.26 30.39 -13.44
N GLU A 114 -10.93 30.26 -13.55
CA GLU A 114 -10.02 31.40 -13.73
C GLU A 114 -10.05 31.96 -15.15
N VAL A 115 -10.14 31.09 -16.17
CA VAL A 115 -10.24 31.51 -17.57
C VAL A 115 -11.55 32.26 -17.84
N ASP A 116 -12.67 31.81 -17.27
CA ASP A 116 -13.96 32.48 -17.43
C ASP A 116 -14.03 33.87 -16.75
N LYS A 117 -13.28 34.09 -15.65
CA LYS A 117 -13.20 35.41 -15.00
C LYS A 117 -12.37 36.44 -15.76
N GLN A 118 -11.44 36.00 -16.60
CA GLN A 118 -10.61 36.88 -17.42
C GLN A 118 -11.28 37.30 -18.74
N LEU A 119 -12.28 36.55 -19.22
CA LEU A 119 -13.00 36.88 -20.45
C LEU A 119 -14.13 37.92 -20.29
N PHE A 120 -14.55 38.21 -19.06
CA PHE A 120 -15.67 39.13 -18.75
C PHE A 120 -15.28 40.43 -18.01
N GLN A 121 -14.02 40.87 -18.12
CA GLN A 121 -13.59 42.23 -17.70
C GLN A 121 -13.38 43.16 -18.90
#